data_AF-A0A0F9PN38-F1
#
_entry.id   AF-A0A0F9PN38-F1
#
_cell.length_a   1.000
_cell.length_b   1.000
_cell.length_c   1.000
_cell.angle_alpha   90.00
_cell.angle_beta   90.00
_cell.angle_gamma   90.00
#
_symmetry.space_group_name_H-M   'P 1'
#
loop_
_entity.id
_entity.type
_entity.pdbx_description
1 polymer ?
#
loop_
_entity_poly.entity_id
_entity_poly.type
_entity_poly.pdbx_seq_one_letter_code
_entity_poly.pdbx_strand_id
1 'polypeptide(L)'
;MHGRGIISLRHAGFLAGLGVLGKNNLLMNEKFGNMFYIGAALISIDLIGDLLANYEGCLSDCNICIESCPQNALDGVTVNQKLCRALSIIRTKKGHNLYACNKCRIICPNALGIKRAS
;
A
#
# COMPACT_ATOMS: atom_id res chain seq x y z
N MET A 1 8.56 -13.70 -12.69
CA MET A 1 7.98 -13.72 -11.33
C MET A 1 6.50 -13.38 -11.47
N HIS A 2 5.64 -14.39 -11.58
CA HIS A 2 4.20 -14.19 -11.56
C HIS A 2 3.79 -14.00 -10.10
N GLY A 3 3.98 -12.78 -9.57
CA GLY A 3 3.50 -12.39 -8.24
C GLY A 3 1.97 -12.26 -8.23
N ARG A 4 1.26 -13.34 -8.56
CA ARG A 4 -0.20 -13.43 -8.41
C ARG A 4 -0.45 -14.27 -7.18
N GLY A 5 -0.53 -13.61 -6.02
CA GLY A 5 -1.25 -14.21 -4.91
C GLY A 5 -2.67 -14.57 -5.39
N ILE A 6 -3.19 -15.72 -4.94
CA ILE A 6 -4.54 -16.19 -5.31
C ILE A 6 -5.60 -15.15 -4.90
N ILE A 7 -5.30 -14.37 -3.86
CA ILE A 7 -6.13 -13.29 -3.35
C ILE A 7 -5.36 -11.97 -3.30
N SER A 8 -6.10 -10.87 -3.27
CA SER A 8 -5.53 -9.54 -3.08
C SER A 8 -5.28 -9.27 -1.59
N LEU A 9 -4.03 -9.39 -1.15
CA LEU A 9 -3.65 -9.15 0.26
C LEU A 9 -4.00 -7.75 0.77
N ARG A 10 -3.99 -6.74 -0.10
CA ARG A 10 -4.41 -5.38 0.25
C ARG A 10 -5.89 -5.34 0.65
N HIS A 11 -6.77 -5.92 -0.17
CA HIS A 11 -8.20 -5.92 0.13
C HIS A 11 -8.54 -6.88 1.27
N ALA A 12 -7.86 -8.02 1.35
CA ALA A 12 -8.01 -8.92 2.49
C ALA A 12 -7.63 -8.23 3.81
N GLY A 13 -6.52 -7.48 3.83
CA GLY A 13 -6.13 -6.71 5.02
C GLY A 13 -7.09 -5.57 5.37
N PHE A 14 -7.69 -4.92 4.38
CA PHE A 14 -8.75 -3.93 4.61
C PHE A 14 -9.98 -4.58 5.26
N LEU A 15 -10.46 -5.70 4.70
CA LEU A 15 -11.63 -6.43 5.22
C LEU A 15 -11.38 -7.05 6.60
N ALA A 16 -10.13 -7.41 6.90
CA ALA A 16 -9.71 -7.90 8.22
C ALA A 16 -9.42 -6.79 9.24
N GLY A 17 -9.79 -5.53 8.95
CA GLY A 17 -9.61 -4.41 9.89
C GLY A 17 -8.14 -4.01 10.14
N LEU A 18 -7.18 -4.52 9.36
CA LEU A 18 -5.75 -4.20 9.55
C LEU A 18 -5.40 -2.77 9.16
N GLY A 19 -6.28 -2.11 8.38
CA GLY A 19 -6.21 -0.68 8.16
C GLY A 19 -7.10 -0.17 7.05
N VAL A 20 -6.80 1.05 6.58
CA VAL A 20 -7.60 1.76 5.57
C VAL A 20 -6.79 2.01 4.30
N LEU A 21 -7.44 2.31 3.18
CA LEU A 21 -6.75 2.58 1.92
C LEU A 21 -6.33 4.05 1.84
N GLY A 22 -5.03 4.29 1.61
CA GLY A 22 -4.50 5.62 1.40
C GLY A 22 -4.59 6.09 -0.06
N LYS A 23 -4.40 7.39 -0.29
CA LYS A 23 -4.37 7.99 -1.64
C LYS A 23 -3.24 7.46 -2.54
N ASN A 24 -2.23 6.81 -1.96
CA ASN A 24 -1.19 6.08 -2.70
C ASN A 24 -1.61 4.65 -3.10
N ASN A 25 -2.87 4.28 -2.87
CA ASN A 25 -3.48 2.97 -3.14
C ASN A 25 -2.84 1.79 -2.37
N LEU A 26 -2.27 2.08 -1.19
CA LEU A 26 -1.71 1.11 -0.25
C LEU A 26 -2.59 0.99 1.00
N LEU A 27 -2.46 -0.14 1.71
CA LEU A 27 -3.05 -0.29 3.03
C LEU A 27 -2.26 0.52 4.06
N MET A 28 -2.95 1.29 4.89
CA MET A 28 -2.42 2.18 5.91
C MET A 28 -2.82 1.64 7.28
N ASN A 29 -1.86 1.08 8.01
CA ASN A 29 -2.05 0.65 9.39
C ASN A 29 -1.84 1.84 10.36
N GLU A 30 -2.61 1.87 11.45
CA GLU A 30 -2.52 2.94 12.46
C GLU A 30 -1.11 3.07 13.06
N LYS A 31 -0.52 1.95 13.45
CA LYS A 31 0.79 1.92 14.13
C LYS A 31 1.96 1.91 13.15
N PHE A 32 1.82 1.21 12.03
CA PHE A 32 2.93 0.94 11.11
C PHE A 32 2.91 1.77 9.82
N GLY A 33 1.83 2.52 9.58
CA GLY A 33 1.70 3.32 8.36
C GLY A 33 1.57 2.43 7.13
N ASN A 34 2.32 2.75 6.07
CA ASN A 34 2.35 1.96 4.82
C ASN A 34 3.60 1.08 4.67
N MET A 35 4.47 1.06 5.69
CA MET A 35 5.76 0.38 5.66
C MET A 35 5.72 -0.94 6.45
N PHE A 36 4.81 -1.83 6.07
CA PHE A 36 4.70 -3.16 6.65
C PHE A 36 4.46 -4.23 5.59
N TYR A 37 4.63 -5.49 5.98
CA TYR A 37 4.33 -6.67 5.16
C TYR A 37 3.03 -7.30 5.62
N ILE A 38 2.29 -7.86 4.67
CA ILE A 38 1.04 -8.57 4.92
C ILE A 38 1.19 -9.97 4.36
N GLY A 39 0.73 -10.95 5.13
CA GLY A 39 0.54 -12.33 4.70
C GLY A 39 -0.90 -12.75 4.96
N ALA A 40 -1.31 -13.84 4.33
CA ALA A 40 -2.60 -14.47 4.61
C ALA A 40 -2.41 -16.00 4.57
N ALA A 41 -3.18 -16.69 5.41
CA ALA A 41 -3.33 -18.14 5.38
C ALA A 41 -4.78 -18.46 5.00
N LEU A 42 -4.96 -19.31 3.99
CA LEU A 42 -6.28 -19.82 3.64
C LEU A 42 -6.59 -21.01 4.54
N ILE A 43 -7.74 -20.98 5.20
CA ILE A 43 -8.20 -22.02 6.12
C ILE A 43 -9.63 -22.39 5.76
N SER A 44 -10.03 -23.63 6.07
CA SER A 44 -11.38 -24.14 5.78
C SER A 44 -12.35 -23.97 6.96
N ILE A 45 -11.89 -23.39 8.06
CA ILE A 45 -12.66 -23.19 9.29
C ILE A 45 -13.34 -21.81 9.23
N ASP A 46 -14.60 -21.76 9.63
CA ASP A 46 -15.35 -20.52 9.75
C ASP A 46 -14.86 -19.73 10.97
N LEU A 47 -14.45 -18.49 10.74
CA LEU A 47 -14.07 -17.54 11.77
C LEU A 47 -15.00 -16.34 11.72
N ILE A 48 -15.26 -15.75 12.89
CA ILE A 48 -15.93 -14.46 12.97
C ILE A 48 -14.95 -13.40 12.46
N GLY A 49 -15.38 -12.64 11.45
CA GLY A 49 -14.56 -11.56 10.89
C GLY A 49 -14.43 -10.36 11.81
N ASP A 50 -13.30 -9.68 11.74
CA ASP A 50 -13.06 -8.44 12.47
C ASP A 50 -13.87 -7.26 11.90
N LEU A 51 -14.05 -6.22 12.72
CA LEU A 51 -14.61 -4.95 12.26
C LEU A 51 -13.60 -4.20 11.37
N LEU A 52 -14.13 -3.40 10.45
CA LEU A 52 -13.30 -2.49 9.66
C LEU A 52 -12.58 -1.48 10.55
N ALA A 53 -11.37 -1.11 10.16
CA ALA A 53 -10.63 -0.04 10.79
C ALA A 53 -11.41 1.29 10.71
N ASN A 54 -11.53 1.98 11.84
CA ASN A 54 -12.29 3.23 11.95
C ASN A 54 -11.35 4.41 12.25
N TYR A 55 -10.54 4.78 11.26
CA TYR A 55 -9.67 5.96 11.30
C TYR A 55 -9.36 6.44 9.89
N GLU A 56 -8.84 7.66 9.75
CA GLU A 56 -8.38 8.18 8.46
C GLU A 56 -6.90 7.89 8.23
N GLY A 57 -6.56 7.30 7.07
CA GLY A 57 -5.18 6.94 6.71
C GLY A 57 -4.36 8.12 6.18
N CYS A 58 -5.02 9.14 5.65
CA CYS A 58 -4.41 10.31 5.05
C CYS A 58 -4.71 11.55 5.90
N LEU A 59 -3.80 12.52 5.88
CA LEU A 59 -4.10 13.86 6.37
C LEU A 59 -5.08 14.55 5.42
N SER A 60 -5.92 15.44 5.95
CA SER A 60 -6.82 16.30 5.16
C SER A 60 -6.03 17.03 4.07
N ASP A 61 -6.59 17.09 2.86
CA ASP A 61 -6.00 17.75 1.68
C ASP A 61 -4.60 17.28 1.23
N CYS A 62 -4.05 16.22 1.81
CA CYS A 62 -2.73 15.73 1.44
C CYS A 62 -2.73 15.06 0.06
N ASN A 63 -1.90 15.54 -0.87
CA ASN A 63 -1.71 14.95 -2.21
C ASN A 63 -0.24 14.63 -2.54
N ILE A 64 0.65 14.66 -1.54
CA ILE A 64 2.11 14.56 -1.73
C ILE A 64 2.56 13.29 -2.47
N CYS A 65 1.88 12.16 -2.26
CA CYS A 65 2.20 10.91 -2.95
C CYS A 65 1.81 10.94 -4.44
N ILE A 66 0.73 11.66 -4.77
CA ILE A 66 0.23 11.83 -6.14
C ILE A 66 1.19 12.75 -6.89
N GLU A 67 1.46 13.94 -6.33
CA GLU A 67 2.34 14.95 -6.92
C GLU A 67 3.79 14.49 -7.08
N SER A 68 4.29 13.67 -6.15
CA SER A 68 5.66 13.17 -6.21
C SER A 68 5.85 11.96 -7.14
N CYS A 69 4.78 11.39 -7.68
CA CYS A 69 4.83 10.18 -8.49
C CYS A 69 5.55 10.46 -9.82
N PRO A 70 6.73 9.86 -10.10
CA PRO A 70 7.49 10.15 -11.32
C PRO A 70 6.83 9.62 -12.61
N GLN A 71 5.73 8.87 -12.50
CA GLN A 71 5.00 8.28 -13.62
C GLN A 71 3.56 8.77 -13.71
N ASN A 72 3.14 9.69 -12.82
CA ASN A 72 1.74 10.14 -12.71
C ASN A 72 0.75 8.96 -12.67
N ALA A 73 1.12 7.92 -11.92
CA ALA A 73 0.38 6.66 -11.90
C ALA A 73 -0.76 6.63 -10.86
N LEU A 74 -0.87 7.65 -10.01
CA LEU A 74 -1.83 7.72 -8.91
C LEU A 74 -2.88 8.81 -9.21
N ASP A 75 -4.14 8.53 -8.93
CA ASP A 75 -5.26 9.50 -9.01
C ASP A 75 -5.87 9.80 -7.62
N GLY A 76 -5.33 9.20 -6.55
CA GLY A 76 -5.84 9.33 -5.18
C GLY A 76 -6.83 8.23 -4.76
N VAL A 77 -7.28 7.38 -5.69
CA VAL A 77 -8.25 6.29 -5.44
C VAL A 77 -7.72 4.96 -5.98
N THR A 78 -7.11 4.99 -7.16
CA THR A 78 -6.57 3.87 -7.92
C THR A 78 -5.11 4.10 -8.29
N VAL A 79 -4.51 3.09 -8.94
CA VAL A 79 -3.16 3.20 -9.50
C VAL A 79 -3.14 2.58 -10.89
N ASN A 80 -2.63 3.31 -11.87
CA ASN A 80 -2.28 2.74 -13.17
C ASN A 80 -1.03 1.86 -12.99
N GLN A 81 -1.25 0.57 -12.78
CA GLN A 81 -0.18 -0.37 -12.51
C GLN A 81 0.80 -0.52 -13.68
N LYS A 82 0.36 -0.29 -14.93
CA LYS A 82 1.25 -0.37 -16.10
C LYS A 82 2.30 0.74 -16.06
N LEU A 83 1.88 1.97 -15.75
CA LEU A 83 2.77 3.11 -15.57
C LEU A 83 3.67 2.94 -14.34
N CYS A 84 3.09 2.59 -13.19
CA CYS A 84 3.86 2.41 -11.95
C CYS A 84 4.92 1.31 -12.10
N ARG A 85 4.61 0.21 -12.77
CA ARG A 85 5.53 -0.93 -12.88
C ARG A 85 6.76 -0.62 -13.73
N ALA A 86 6.66 0.29 -14.69
CA ALA A 86 7.76 0.66 -15.59
C ALA A 86 9.01 1.17 -14.83
N LEU A 87 8.82 1.83 -13.68
CA LEU A 87 9.91 2.27 -12.81
C LEU A 87 10.03 1.50 -11.49
N SER A 88 9.11 0.57 -11.21
CA SER A 88 9.10 -0.13 -9.92
C SER A 88 10.24 -1.13 -9.75
N ILE A 89 10.69 -1.76 -10.84
CA ILE A 89 11.69 -2.83 -10.81
C ILE A 89 12.76 -2.52 -11.85
N ILE A 90 14.03 -2.47 -11.41
CA ILE A 90 15.18 -2.46 -12.31
C ILE A 90 15.87 -3.82 -12.28
N ARG A 91 16.48 -4.21 -13.39
CA ARG A 91 17.28 -5.43 -13.49
C ARG A 91 18.75 -5.07 -13.44
N THR A 92 19.46 -5.64 -12.48
CA THR A 92 20.91 -5.45 -12.32
C THR A 92 21.68 -6.14 -13.44
N LYS A 93 22.95 -5.77 -13.64
CA LYS A 93 23.88 -6.44 -14.57
C LYS A 93 24.00 -7.95 -14.30
N LYS A 94 23.84 -8.38 -13.04
CA LYS A 94 23.85 -9.79 -12.60
C LYS A 94 22.49 -10.50 -12.74
N GLY A 95 21.49 -9.83 -13.32
CA GLY A 95 20.18 -10.42 -13.60
C GLY A 95 19.17 -10.40 -12.44
N HIS A 96 19.53 -9.86 -11.27
CA HIS A 96 18.60 -9.71 -10.14
C HIS A 96 17.65 -8.53 -10.33
N ASN A 97 16.41 -8.68 -9.88
CA ASN A 97 15.42 -7.61 -9.82
C ASN A 97 15.57 -6.83 -8.50
N LEU A 98 15.64 -5.50 -8.58
CA LEU A 98 15.62 -4.60 -7.43
C LEU A 98 14.40 -3.70 -7.52
N TYR A 99 13.76 -3.45 -6.38
CA TYR A 99 12.73 -2.43 -6.28
C TYR A 99 13.38 -1.05 -6.39
N ALA A 100 13.12 -0.36 -7.50
CA ALA A 100 13.73 0.95 -7.78
C ALA A 100 12.88 2.12 -7.31
N CYS A 101 11.55 1.99 -7.35
CA CYS A 101 10.65 3.05 -6.94
C CYS A 101 9.75 2.62 -5.78
N ASN A 102 9.86 3.37 -4.67
CA ASN A 102 8.97 3.32 -3.52
C ASN A 102 8.62 4.74 -3.03
N LYS A 103 8.71 5.75 -3.91
CA LYS A 103 8.63 7.18 -3.55
C LYS A 103 7.33 7.54 -2.83
N CYS A 104 6.19 7.06 -3.32
CA CYS A 104 4.87 7.26 -2.71
C CYS A 104 4.72 6.63 -1.32
N ARG A 105 5.62 5.70 -0.94
CA ARG A 105 5.67 5.11 0.40
C ARG A 105 6.47 6.00 1.34
N ILE A 106 7.72 6.29 0.96
CA ILE A 106 8.70 6.98 1.81
C ILE A 106 8.35 8.44 2.07
N ILE A 107 7.73 9.13 1.11
CA ILE A 107 7.38 10.55 1.25
C ILE A 107 6.08 10.75 2.04
N CYS A 108 5.33 9.68 2.28
CA CYS A 108 4.06 9.77 2.99
C CYS A 108 4.31 10.22 4.44
N PRO A 109 3.61 11.27 4.92
CA PRO A 109 3.76 11.73 6.31
C PRO A 109 3.43 10.63 7.34
N ASN A 110 2.54 9.71 6.94
CA ASN A 110 2.10 8.55 7.72
C ASN A 110 2.81 7.25 7.31
N ALA A 111 4.02 7.32 6.75
CA ALA A 111 4.75 6.12 6.29
C ALA A 111 5.05 5.13 7.42
N LEU A 112 5.32 5.63 8.63
CA LEU A 112 5.73 4.87 9.81
C LEU A 112 4.71 4.90 10.95
N GLY A 113 3.43 5.11 10.62
CA GLY A 113 2.34 5.25 11.58
C GLY A 113 1.54 6.53 11.32
N ILE A 114 0.26 6.51 11.66
CA ILE A 114 -0.63 7.65 11.45
C ILE A 114 -0.38 8.68 12.54
N LYS A 115 0.10 9.86 12.13
CA LYS A 115 0.27 11.00 13.02
C LYS A 115 -1.10 11.60 13.27
N ARG A 116 -1.63 11.45 14.48
CA ARG A 116 -2.81 12.19 14.91
C ARG A 116 -2.42 13.67 14.96
N ALA A 117 -3.15 14.53 14.25
CA ALA A 117 -3.02 15.96 14.44
C ALA A 117 -3.30 16.25 15.92
N SER A 118 -2.34 16.90 16.58
CA SER A 118 -2.47 17.37 17.96
C SER A 118 -3.34 18.61 18.00
#